data_AF-A0A925SSN6-F1
#
_entry.id   AF-A0A925SSN6-F1
#
_cell.length_a   1.000
_cell.length_b   1.000
_cell.length_c   1.000
_cell.angle_alpha   90.00
_cell.angle_beta   90.00
_cell.angle_gamma   90.00
#
_symmetry.space_group_name_H-M   'P 1'
#
loop_
_entity.id
_entity.type
_entity.pdbx_description
1 polymer ?
#
loop_
_entity_poly.entity_id
_entity_poly.type
_entity_poly.pdbx_seq_one_letter_code
_entity_poly.pdbx_strand_id
1 'polypeptide(L)'
;MADTIKFKVSSTVALFVRPGVSFDQKLAGLETASSLEPIDRVTLIFCLMKDADAVVKGAAGSVFADLPDDVIRLYAGSSEAHPSLLDALARVHHAKSGVAEALLGNEILSGPAREFLRGRMLSDPVLPVDPPSPDVDRHHEVQSPADDLDDLDGDGPDVATDVATDEDGEEPAAFDEDDEQFLSKYKIAMMMGMSEKIKMALTGDKEWRSILIKDSNKLVSGGVIRNPRITDGEILTILKVGVQNDEIIRLICANKEWIKNYMIRKALIVCPKTPLPNSLRYLATLNEKDIATFAKSKNISSVLSTQAKRLLLAKKR
;
A
#
# COMPACT_ATOMS: atom_id res chain seq x y z
N MET A 1 -10.84 -0.97 -12.61
CA MET A 1 -10.94 -2.43 -12.76
C MET A 1 -9.58 -2.88 -13.26
N ALA A 2 -8.78 -3.61 -12.48
CA ALA A 2 -7.49 -4.10 -12.97
C ALA A 2 -7.79 -5.10 -14.08
N ASP A 3 -7.23 -4.84 -15.26
CA ASP A 3 -7.32 -5.78 -16.36
C ASP A 3 -6.78 -7.11 -15.88
N THR A 4 -7.69 -8.09 -15.85
CA THR A 4 -7.31 -9.46 -15.58
C THR A 4 -6.53 -9.91 -16.79
N ILE A 5 -5.20 -9.89 -16.71
CA ILE A 5 -4.33 -10.29 -17.81
C ILE A 5 -4.52 -11.80 -18.01
N LYS A 6 -5.34 -12.17 -18.98
CA LYS A 6 -5.60 -13.56 -19.35
C LYS A 6 -4.68 -13.91 -20.52
N PHE A 7 -3.62 -14.66 -20.24
CA PHE A 7 -2.76 -15.17 -21.29
C PHE A 7 -2.35 -16.61 -21.00
N LYS A 8 -2.07 -17.34 -22.08
CA LYS A 8 -1.80 -18.77 -22.06
C LYS A 8 -0.40 -18.99 -21.47
N VAL A 9 -0.33 -19.62 -20.31
CA VAL A 9 0.94 -20.04 -19.71
C VAL A 9 1.26 -21.48 -20.13
N SER A 10 2.51 -21.74 -20.46
CA SER A 10 3.05 -23.09 -20.69
C SER A 10 2.86 -23.98 -19.46
N SER A 11 2.79 -25.30 -19.67
CA SER A 11 2.71 -26.28 -18.60
C SER A 11 3.87 -26.16 -17.60
N THR A 12 5.06 -25.77 -18.10
CA THR A 12 6.28 -25.62 -17.31
C THR A 12 6.17 -24.45 -16.34
N VAL A 13 5.68 -23.31 -16.81
CA VAL A 13 5.42 -22.12 -15.98
C VAL A 13 4.31 -22.40 -14.97
N ALA A 14 3.27 -23.13 -15.38
CA ALA A 14 2.14 -23.43 -14.51
C ALA A 14 2.52 -24.28 -13.29
N LEU A 15 3.63 -25.03 -13.31
CA LEU A 15 4.12 -25.78 -12.15
C LEU A 15 4.49 -24.87 -10.97
N PHE A 16 4.91 -23.63 -11.25
CA PHE A 16 5.38 -22.70 -10.23
C PHE A 16 4.37 -21.61 -9.87
N VAL A 17 3.40 -21.33 -10.74
CA VAL A 17 2.48 -20.19 -10.60
C VAL A 17 1.06 -20.61 -10.18
N ARG A 18 0.73 -21.91 -10.19
CA ARG A 18 -0.62 -22.39 -9.84
C ARG A 18 -1.02 -22.07 -8.40
N PRO A 19 -2.33 -21.88 -8.12
CA PRO A 19 -2.83 -21.73 -6.76
C PRO A 19 -2.47 -22.97 -5.92
N GLY A 20 -1.75 -22.76 -4.81
CA GLY A 20 -1.34 -23.84 -3.89
C GLY A 20 0.13 -24.27 -4.00
N VAL A 21 0.91 -23.71 -4.91
CA VAL A 21 2.38 -23.91 -4.95
C VAL A 21 3.03 -23.29 -3.71
N SER A 22 3.94 -24.03 -3.07
CA SER A 22 4.61 -23.56 -1.85
C SER A 22 5.61 -22.44 -2.14
N PHE A 23 5.94 -21.66 -1.11
CA PHE A 23 6.95 -20.61 -1.19
C PHE A 23 8.29 -21.12 -1.75
N ASP A 24 8.78 -22.25 -1.23
CA ASP A 24 10.05 -22.86 -1.66
C ASP A 24 10.03 -23.28 -3.13
N GLN A 25 8.90 -23.79 -3.61
CA GLN A 25 8.73 -24.17 -5.00
C GLN A 25 8.77 -22.95 -5.94
N LYS A 26 8.21 -21.80 -5.52
CA LYS A 26 8.27 -20.56 -6.30
C LYS A 26 9.69 -20.02 -6.41
N LEU A 27 10.46 -20.06 -5.32
CA LEU A 27 11.87 -19.67 -5.35
C LEU A 27 12.71 -20.62 -6.20
N ALA A 28 12.50 -21.94 -6.07
CA ALA A 28 13.14 -22.92 -6.95
C ALA A 28 12.78 -22.69 -8.43
N GLY A 29 11.57 -22.18 -8.72
CA GLY A 29 11.17 -21.74 -10.05
C GLY A 29 12.01 -20.59 -10.59
N LEU A 30 12.37 -19.60 -9.76
CA LEU A 30 13.25 -18.49 -10.16
C LEU A 30 14.70 -18.96 -10.38
N GLU A 31 15.19 -19.86 -9.54
CA GLU A 31 16.53 -20.45 -9.69
C GLU A 31 16.64 -21.28 -10.98
N THR A 32 15.59 -22.03 -11.30
CA THR A 32 15.55 -22.85 -12.52
C THR A 32 15.15 -22.06 -13.77
N ALA A 33 14.70 -20.81 -13.62
CA ALA A 33 14.24 -19.98 -14.72
C ALA A 33 15.31 -19.73 -15.79
N SER A 34 16.59 -19.71 -15.42
CA SER A 34 17.71 -19.55 -16.36
C SER A 34 17.81 -20.68 -17.39
N SER A 35 17.30 -21.87 -17.05
CA SER A 35 17.34 -23.06 -17.89
C SER A 35 16.09 -23.24 -18.74
N LEU A 36 15.09 -22.35 -18.60
CA LEU A 36 13.87 -22.38 -19.38
C LEU A 36 14.03 -21.66 -20.72
N GLU A 37 13.15 -21.98 -21.67
CA GLU A 37 13.06 -21.23 -22.92
C GLU A 37 12.75 -19.75 -22.64
N PRO A 38 13.24 -18.81 -23.48
CA PRO A 38 13.08 -17.37 -23.28
C PRO A 38 11.65 -16.92 -22.98
N ILE A 39 10.67 -17.52 -23.67
CA ILE A 39 9.23 -17.24 -23.49
C ILE A 39 8.78 -17.65 -22.09
N ASP A 40 9.07 -18.88 -21.69
CA ASP A 40 8.69 -19.44 -20.40
C ASP A 40 9.44 -18.76 -19.24
N ARG A 41 10.72 -18.42 -19.45
CA ARG A 41 11.55 -17.70 -18.48
C ARG A 41 10.97 -16.33 -18.15
N VAL A 42 10.76 -15.48 -19.16
CA VAL A 42 10.23 -14.12 -18.96
C VAL A 42 8.82 -14.18 -18.39
N THR A 43 8.00 -15.13 -18.86
CA THR A 43 6.63 -15.31 -18.37
C THR A 43 6.58 -15.75 -16.91
N LEU A 44 7.43 -16.71 -16.51
CA LEU A 44 7.50 -17.18 -15.13
C LEU A 44 7.92 -16.06 -14.18
N ILE A 45 9.00 -15.34 -14.51
CA ILE A 45 9.51 -14.25 -13.68
C ILE A 45 8.45 -13.16 -13.54
N PHE A 46 7.81 -12.75 -14.64
CA PHE A 46 6.75 -11.74 -14.60
C PHE A 46 5.54 -12.18 -13.76
N CYS A 47 5.15 -13.45 -13.83
CA CYS A 47 4.09 -13.97 -12.96
C CYS A 47 4.46 -13.87 -11.48
N LEU A 48 5.71 -14.22 -11.13
CA LEU A 48 6.19 -14.18 -9.76
C LEU A 48 6.43 -12.74 -9.25
N MET A 49 6.68 -11.76 -10.12
CA MET A 49 6.67 -10.34 -9.75
C MET A 49 5.30 -9.83 -9.29
N LYS A 50 4.24 -10.56 -9.62
CA LYS A 50 2.86 -10.27 -9.18
C LYS A 50 2.40 -11.18 -8.05
N ASP A 51 3.31 -11.94 -7.44
CA ASP A 51 2.97 -12.83 -6.34
C ASP A 51 2.49 -12.06 -5.10
N ALA A 52 1.68 -12.73 -4.27
CA ALA A 52 1.19 -12.17 -3.02
C ALA A 52 2.30 -12.10 -1.96
N ASP A 53 3.29 -12.99 -2.04
CA ASP A 53 4.43 -13.01 -1.14
C ASP A 53 5.46 -11.93 -1.54
N ALA A 54 5.77 -11.04 -0.59
CA ALA A 54 6.67 -9.91 -0.84
C ALA A 54 8.12 -10.33 -1.12
N VAL A 55 8.58 -11.46 -0.56
CA VAL A 55 9.93 -11.98 -0.77
C VAL A 55 10.04 -12.59 -2.16
N VAL A 56 9.06 -13.40 -2.57
CA VAL A 56 9.00 -13.95 -3.94
C VAL A 56 8.92 -12.82 -4.97
N LYS A 57 8.08 -11.83 -4.71
CA LYS A 57 7.95 -10.64 -5.57
C LYS A 57 9.26 -9.87 -5.70
N GLY A 58 9.94 -9.62 -4.58
CA GLY A 58 11.23 -8.93 -4.57
C GLY A 58 12.32 -9.70 -5.32
N ALA A 59 12.43 -11.01 -5.07
CA ALA A 59 13.36 -11.88 -5.76
C ALA A 59 13.09 -11.93 -7.28
N ALA A 60 11.83 -12.09 -7.68
CA ALA A 60 11.43 -12.08 -9.09
C ALA A 60 11.74 -10.73 -9.76
N GLY A 61 11.52 -9.61 -9.06
CA GLY A 61 11.86 -8.28 -9.56
C GLY A 61 13.35 -8.09 -9.79
N SER A 62 14.20 -8.56 -8.87
CA SER A 62 15.65 -8.55 -9.04
C SER A 62 16.08 -9.38 -10.25
N VAL A 63 15.54 -10.60 -10.40
CA VAL A 63 15.84 -11.48 -11.53
C VAL A 63 15.32 -10.90 -12.86
N PHE A 64 14.19 -10.19 -12.83
CA PHE A 64 13.64 -9.51 -14.02
C PHE A 64 14.48 -8.32 -14.46
N ALA A 65 15.00 -7.54 -13.52
CA ALA A 65 15.91 -6.44 -13.79
C ALA A 65 17.27 -6.92 -14.33
N ASP A 66 17.72 -8.10 -13.90
CA ASP A 66 18.97 -8.74 -14.33
C ASP A 66 18.78 -9.68 -15.53
N LEU A 67 17.69 -9.54 -16.29
CA LEU A 67 17.47 -10.36 -17.48
C LEU A 67 18.55 -10.08 -18.56
N PRO A 68 19.14 -11.14 -19.14
CA PRO A 68 20.08 -11.01 -20.25
C PRO A 68 19.44 -10.41 -21.52
N ASP A 69 20.19 -9.57 -22.22
CA ASP A 69 19.71 -8.81 -23.39
C ASP A 69 19.32 -9.69 -24.57
N ASP A 70 19.98 -10.83 -24.74
CA ASP A 70 19.65 -11.87 -25.73
C ASP A 70 18.28 -12.49 -25.45
N VAL A 71 17.97 -12.80 -24.19
CA VAL A 71 16.66 -13.35 -23.78
C VAL A 71 15.55 -12.35 -24.05
N ILE A 72 15.76 -11.07 -23.73
CA ILE A 72 14.75 -10.03 -23.93
C ILE A 72 14.49 -9.80 -25.41
N ARG A 73 15.54 -9.73 -26.23
CA ARG A 73 15.40 -9.58 -27.70
C ARG A 73 14.68 -10.77 -28.32
N LEU A 74 15.00 -11.98 -27.88
CA LEU A 74 14.36 -13.20 -28.36
C LEU A 74 12.89 -13.28 -27.93
N TYR A 75 12.56 -12.81 -26.73
CA TYR A 75 11.17 -12.63 -26.29
C TYR A 75 10.44 -11.58 -27.14
N ALA A 76 11.05 -10.43 -27.37
CA ALA A 76 10.49 -9.33 -28.17
C ALA A 76 10.26 -9.72 -29.64
N GLY A 77 11.05 -10.65 -30.19
CA GLY A 77 10.85 -11.18 -31.55
C GLY A 77 9.80 -12.29 -31.65
N SER A 78 9.27 -12.78 -30.52
CA SER A 78 8.30 -13.89 -30.53
C SER A 78 6.89 -13.40 -30.84
N SER A 79 6.17 -14.15 -31.68
CA SER A 79 4.73 -13.93 -31.94
C SER A 79 3.85 -14.26 -30.74
N GLU A 80 4.37 -14.99 -29.75
CA GLU A 80 3.66 -15.34 -28.51
C GLU A 80 3.88 -14.31 -27.38
N ALA A 81 4.60 -13.23 -27.67
CA ALA A 81 4.82 -12.16 -26.71
C ALA A 81 3.51 -11.47 -26.33
N HIS A 82 3.35 -11.18 -25.04
CA HIS A 82 2.15 -10.52 -24.53
C HIS A 82 2.37 -9.01 -24.35
N PRO A 83 1.43 -8.13 -24.73
CA PRO A 83 1.58 -6.67 -24.64
C PRO A 83 2.07 -6.19 -23.27
N SER A 84 1.45 -6.67 -22.19
CA SER A 84 1.82 -6.24 -20.82
C SER A 84 3.22 -6.68 -20.38
N LEU A 85 3.77 -7.76 -20.94
CA LEU A 85 5.13 -8.21 -20.64
C LEU A 85 6.13 -7.38 -21.42
N LEU A 86 5.83 -7.06 -22.69
CA LEU A 86 6.62 -6.13 -23.50
C LEU A 86 6.65 -4.73 -22.87
N ASP A 87 5.51 -4.26 -22.34
CA ASP A 87 5.43 -2.97 -21.63
C ASP A 87 6.28 -2.98 -20.34
N ALA A 88 6.27 -4.08 -19.59
CA ALA A 88 7.09 -4.23 -18.39
C ALA A 88 8.59 -4.27 -18.73
N LEU A 89 8.96 -5.01 -19.77
CA LEU A 89 10.33 -5.03 -20.30
C LEU A 89 10.76 -3.63 -20.78
N ALA A 90 9.89 -2.91 -21.47
CA ALA A 90 10.15 -1.53 -21.91
C ALA A 90 10.42 -0.62 -20.72
N ARG A 91 9.63 -0.70 -19.64
CA ARG A 91 9.83 0.14 -18.45
C ARG A 91 11.12 -0.17 -17.72
N VAL A 92 11.48 -1.44 -17.57
CA VAL A 92 12.66 -1.86 -16.79
C VAL A 92 13.96 -1.78 -17.60
N HIS A 93 13.94 -2.10 -18.89
CA HIS A 93 15.15 -2.22 -19.73
C HIS A 93 15.28 -1.12 -20.79
N HIS A 94 14.57 0.00 -20.67
CA HIS A 94 14.64 1.12 -21.64
C HIS A 94 16.05 1.67 -21.86
N ALA A 95 16.92 1.60 -20.86
CA ALA A 95 18.29 2.12 -20.95
C ALA A 95 19.21 1.31 -21.87
N LYS A 96 18.80 0.10 -22.27
CA LYS A 96 19.58 -0.78 -23.14
C LYS A 96 19.15 -0.57 -24.60
N SER A 97 19.92 0.20 -25.37
CA SER A 97 19.57 0.60 -26.75
C SER A 97 19.16 -0.58 -27.65
N GLY A 98 19.91 -1.69 -27.61
CA GLY A 98 19.60 -2.86 -28.43
C GLY A 98 18.32 -3.61 -28.02
N VAL A 99 17.87 -3.46 -26.78
CA VAL A 99 16.59 -4.02 -26.29
C VAL A 99 15.44 -3.09 -26.65
N ALA A 100 15.62 -1.78 -26.49
CA ALA A 100 14.62 -0.79 -26.86
C ALA A 100 14.24 -0.87 -28.35
N GLU A 101 15.23 -1.02 -29.24
CA GLU A 101 15.00 -1.22 -30.68
C GLU A 101 14.20 -2.49 -30.97
N ALA A 102 14.55 -3.61 -30.33
CA ALA A 102 13.86 -4.88 -30.52
C ALA A 102 12.39 -4.82 -30.05
N LEU A 103 12.12 -4.12 -28.93
CA LEU A 103 10.78 -3.89 -28.43
C LEU A 103 9.97 -2.98 -29.37
N LEU A 104 10.58 -1.90 -29.88
CA LEU A 104 9.95 -0.99 -30.86
C LEU A 104 9.66 -1.67 -32.20
N GLY A 105 10.40 -2.73 -32.55
CA GLY A 105 10.15 -3.55 -33.73
C GLY A 105 8.93 -4.46 -33.61
N ASN A 106 8.42 -4.69 -32.39
CA ASN A 106 7.23 -5.53 -32.19
C ASN A 106 5.93 -4.71 -32.36
N GLU A 107 5.03 -5.20 -33.21
CA GLU A 107 3.73 -4.57 -33.48
C GLU A 107 2.75 -4.66 -32.28
N ILE A 108 2.96 -5.64 -31.39
CA ILE A 108 2.12 -5.93 -30.22
C ILE A 108 2.41 -4.98 -29.05
N LEU A 109 3.53 -4.26 -29.09
CA LEU A 109 3.90 -3.27 -28.06
C LEU A 109 2.85 -2.15 -27.99
N SER A 110 2.41 -1.82 -26.78
CA SER A 110 1.38 -0.81 -26.57
C SER A 110 1.84 0.58 -27.03
N GLY A 111 0.88 1.40 -27.50
CA GLY A 111 1.15 2.80 -27.90
C GLY A 111 1.86 3.62 -26.82
N PRO A 112 1.41 3.60 -25.54
CA PRO A 112 2.07 4.29 -24.45
C PRO A 112 3.51 3.82 -24.20
N ALA A 113 3.78 2.52 -24.24
CA ALA A 113 5.14 2.00 -24.07
C ALA A 113 6.05 2.36 -25.24
N ARG A 114 5.50 2.41 -26.46
CA ARG A 114 6.23 2.85 -27.66
C ARG A 114 6.64 4.32 -27.56
N GLU A 115 5.73 5.18 -27.08
CA GLU A 115 6.02 6.59 -26.85
C GLU A 115 7.04 6.79 -25.73
N PHE A 116 6.91 6.01 -24.64
CA PHE A 116 7.89 6.01 -23.54
C PHE A 116 9.30 5.65 -24.03
N LEU A 117 9.45 4.58 -24.82
CA LEU A 117 10.75 4.19 -25.37
C LEU A 117 11.31 5.26 -26.33
N ARG A 118 10.48 5.81 -27.23
CA ARG A 118 10.90 6.87 -28.16
C ARG A 118 11.35 8.13 -27.43
N GLY A 119 10.58 8.59 -26.44
CA GLY A 119 10.93 9.76 -25.64
C GLY A 119 12.25 9.57 -24.90
N ARG A 120 12.52 8.35 -24.41
CA ARG A 120 13.77 8.06 -23.70
C ARG A 120 14.98 7.88 -24.62
N MET A 121 14.81 7.27 -25.80
CA MET A 121 15.86 7.17 -26.83
C MET A 121 16.23 8.52 -27.44
N LEU A 122 15.27 9.45 -27.55
CA LEU A 122 15.53 10.84 -27.99
C LEU A 122 16.25 11.68 -26.93
N SER A 123 16.26 11.22 -25.67
CA SER A 123 16.87 11.91 -24.54
C SER A 123 18.31 11.47 -24.27
N ASP A 124 18.83 10.46 -24.96
CA ASP A 124 20.25 10.16 -24.93
C ASP A 124 20.97 11.25 -25.74
N PRO A 125 21.86 12.07 -25.13
CA PRO A 125 22.71 12.93 -25.90
C PRO A 125 23.65 12.03 -26.69
N VAL A 126 23.41 11.92 -27.99
CA VAL A 126 24.49 11.63 -28.93
C VAL A 126 25.52 12.72 -28.69
N LEU A 127 26.57 12.40 -27.94
CA LEU A 127 27.77 13.22 -27.92
C LEU A 127 28.16 13.43 -29.39
N PRO A 128 28.30 14.68 -29.85
CA PRO A 128 28.71 14.94 -31.21
C PRO A 128 30.02 14.20 -31.46
N VAL A 129 30.03 13.30 -32.43
CA VAL A 129 31.26 12.77 -32.99
C VAL A 129 31.90 13.95 -33.71
N ASP A 130 32.87 14.59 -33.06
CA ASP A 130 33.62 15.69 -33.66
C ASP A 130 34.27 15.22 -34.98
N PRO A 131 34.18 16.03 -36.06
CA PRO A 131 34.84 15.70 -37.32
C PRO A 131 36.37 15.74 -37.17
N PRO A 132 37.12 14.93 -37.95
CA PRO A 132 38.55 14.81 -37.79
C PRO A 132 39.24 16.10 -38.22
N SER A 133 40.04 16.68 -37.33
CA SER A 133 41.01 17.73 -37.68
C SER A 133 42.43 17.16 -37.61
N PRO A 134 43.33 17.58 -38.51
CA PRO A 134 44.51 16.81 -38.91
C PRO A 134 45.75 17.07 -38.04
N ASP A 135 46.58 16.04 -37.98
CA ASP A 135 48.05 16.05 -37.92
C ASP A 135 48.75 17.17 -37.12
N VAL A 136 49.18 16.83 -35.89
CA VAL A 136 50.56 17.14 -35.48
C VAL A 136 51.15 15.96 -34.73
N ASP A 137 51.91 15.20 -35.50
CA ASP A 137 52.97 14.28 -35.12
C ASP A 137 53.87 14.87 -34.00
N ARG A 138 54.22 14.05 -32.99
CA ARG A 138 55.60 13.86 -32.47
C ARG A 138 55.64 13.31 -31.04
N HIS A 139 56.15 12.06 -30.97
CA HIS A 139 57.12 11.48 -30.04
C HIS A 139 56.92 11.65 -28.51
N HIS A 140 56.68 10.59 -27.74
CA HIS A 140 57.56 9.46 -27.32
C HIS A 140 58.05 9.68 -25.88
N GLU A 141 57.82 8.63 -25.07
CA GLU A 141 58.62 8.18 -23.93
C GLU A 141 58.55 8.87 -22.54
N VAL A 142 58.10 8.03 -21.58
CA VAL A 142 58.89 7.55 -20.41
C VAL A 142 58.68 8.23 -19.03
N GLN A 143 58.14 7.39 -18.14
CA GLN A 143 58.47 7.17 -16.71
C GLN A 143 58.24 8.27 -15.65
N SER A 144 57.47 7.87 -14.61
CA SER A 144 57.62 8.29 -13.19
C SER A 144 59.04 7.98 -12.66
N PRO A 145 59.50 8.37 -11.44
CA PRO A 145 58.79 8.97 -10.30
C PRO A 145 59.59 10.02 -9.46
N ALA A 146 58.92 10.55 -8.43
CA ALA A 146 59.43 10.87 -7.07
C ALA A 146 60.26 12.16 -6.77
N ASP A 147 60.04 12.57 -5.52
CA ASP A 147 60.89 13.34 -4.59
C ASP A 147 60.79 14.89 -4.55
N ASP A 148 60.12 15.32 -3.47
CA ASP A 148 60.73 16.05 -2.34
C ASP A 148 60.84 17.60 -2.32
N LEU A 149 60.20 18.14 -1.27
CA LEU A 149 60.65 19.17 -0.31
C LEU A 149 59.90 20.52 -0.22
N ASP A 150 59.41 20.69 1.01
CA ASP A 150 59.46 21.83 1.93
C ASP A 150 58.66 23.12 1.69
N ASP A 151 57.81 23.33 2.71
CA ASP A 151 57.63 24.53 3.53
C ASP A 151 57.24 25.85 2.85
N LEU A 152 56.12 26.41 3.32
CA LEU A 152 56.17 27.61 4.18
C LEU A 152 54.79 27.92 4.77
N ASP A 153 54.82 28.14 6.08
CA ASP A 153 53.79 28.61 6.99
C ASP A 153 52.97 29.83 6.52
N GLY A 154 51.73 29.93 7.01
CA GLY A 154 50.92 31.14 6.89
C GLY A 154 49.55 31.08 7.58
N ASP A 155 49.56 30.95 8.91
CA ASP A 155 48.68 31.57 9.91
C ASP A 155 47.19 31.85 9.58
N GLY A 156 46.29 31.31 10.43
CA GLY A 156 44.86 31.67 10.48
C GLY A 156 44.62 33.09 11.05
N PRO A 157 43.35 33.47 11.30
CA PRO A 157 42.68 32.87 12.45
C PRO A 157 41.17 32.60 12.30
N ASP A 158 40.76 31.71 13.20
CA ASP A 158 39.42 31.41 13.70
C ASP A 158 38.33 32.48 13.58
N VAL A 159 37.14 32.05 13.13
CA VAL A 159 35.90 32.33 13.86
C VAL A 159 35.02 31.08 13.86
N ALA A 160 34.99 30.41 15.01
CA ALA A 160 33.99 29.42 15.36
C ALA A 160 32.60 30.07 15.38
N THR A 161 31.63 29.47 14.70
CA THR A 161 30.22 29.57 15.13
C THR A 161 29.57 28.20 14.95
N ASP A 162 29.42 27.55 16.09
CA ASP A 162 28.64 26.35 16.33
C ASP A 162 27.17 26.79 16.42
N VAL A 163 26.38 26.51 15.38
CA VAL A 163 24.91 26.52 15.47
C VAL A 163 24.39 25.32 14.71
N ALA A 164 24.10 24.27 15.46
CA ALA A 164 23.21 23.20 15.06
C ALA A 164 21.83 23.78 14.74
N THR A 165 21.43 23.68 13.48
CA THR A 165 20.03 23.67 13.07
C THR A 165 19.82 22.46 12.18
N ASP A 166 19.22 21.43 12.76
CA ASP A 166 18.56 20.35 12.04
C ASP A 166 17.47 20.96 11.16
N GLU A 167 17.80 21.26 9.90
CA GLU A 167 16.79 21.37 8.85
C GLU A 167 16.61 19.97 8.25
N ASP A 168 15.64 19.24 8.80
CA ASP A 168 14.98 18.13 8.12
C ASP A 168 14.34 18.68 6.83
N GLY A 169 15.16 18.77 5.79
CA GLY A 169 14.75 18.92 4.40
C GLY A 169 14.15 17.60 3.93
N GLU A 170 12.98 17.25 4.46
CA GLU A 170 12.16 16.18 3.90
C GLU A 170 11.51 16.75 2.64
N GLU A 171 12.24 16.66 1.52
CA GLU A 171 11.67 16.90 0.20
C GLU A 171 10.41 16.02 0.06
N PRO A 172 9.27 16.58 -0.36
CA PRO A 172 8.09 15.77 -0.60
C PRO A 172 8.43 14.80 -1.73
N ALA A 173 8.61 13.53 -1.39
CA ALA A 173 8.67 12.45 -2.35
C ALA A 173 7.49 12.64 -3.30
N ALA A 174 7.79 12.91 -4.57
CA ALA A 174 6.81 12.93 -5.62
C ALA A 174 6.17 11.54 -5.65
N PHE A 175 4.95 11.44 -5.11
CA PHE A 175 4.14 10.25 -5.24
C PHE A 175 3.65 10.22 -6.68
N ASP A 176 4.21 9.32 -7.48
CA ASP A 176 3.69 9.00 -8.81
C ASP A 176 2.20 8.61 -8.66
N GLU A 177 1.30 9.46 -9.15
CA GLU A 177 -0.17 9.39 -9.00
C GLU A 177 -0.81 8.13 -9.64
N ASP A 178 -0.02 7.21 -10.22
CA ASP A 178 -0.52 6.09 -11.01
C ASP A 178 -0.47 4.71 -10.30
N ASP A 179 0.14 4.60 -9.10
CA ASP A 179 0.24 3.33 -8.35
C ASP A 179 -0.96 3.04 -7.40
N GLU A 180 -1.99 3.90 -7.40
CA GLU A 180 -3.14 3.81 -6.50
C GLU A 180 -4.14 2.69 -6.82
N GLN A 181 -3.95 1.96 -7.93
CA GLN A 181 -4.94 1.00 -8.40
C GLN A 181 -4.75 -0.38 -7.72
N PHE A 182 -5.54 -0.59 -6.66
CA PHE A 182 -5.79 -1.84 -5.91
C PHE A 182 -4.96 -2.12 -4.66
N LEU A 183 -4.51 -1.09 -3.96
CA LEU A 183 -4.37 -1.25 -2.51
C LEU A 183 -5.77 -1.48 -1.93
N SER A 184 -5.97 -2.58 -1.19
CA SER A 184 -7.17 -2.72 -0.35
C SER A 184 -7.31 -1.43 0.45
N LYS A 185 -8.52 -0.85 0.57
CA LYS A 185 -8.75 0.39 1.34
C LYS A 185 -8.13 0.34 2.74
N TYR A 186 -7.98 -0.87 3.28
CA TYR A 186 -7.26 -1.14 4.52
C TYR A 186 -5.77 -0.80 4.44
N LYS A 187 -5.10 -1.20 3.35
CA LYS A 187 -3.69 -0.90 3.09
C LYS A 187 -3.47 0.58 2.79
N ILE A 188 -4.38 1.21 2.05
CA ILE A 188 -4.37 2.68 1.86
C ILE A 188 -4.51 3.37 3.22
N ALA A 189 -5.46 2.94 4.05
CA ALA A 189 -5.63 3.44 5.42
C ALA A 189 -4.41 3.21 6.32
N MET A 190 -3.49 2.31 5.99
CA MET A 190 -2.23 2.13 6.74
C MET A 190 -1.13 3.08 6.27
N MET A 191 -1.13 3.46 4.99
CA MET A 191 -0.14 4.35 4.39
C MET A 191 -0.50 5.83 4.54
N MET A 192 -1.79 6.17 4.69
CA MET A 192 -2.26 7.54 4.88
C MET A 192 -1.75 8.19 6.17
N GLY A 193 -1.39 9.47 6.07
CA GLY A 193 -1.08 10.31 7.23
C GLY A 193 -2.30 10.58 8.12
N MET A 194 -2.08 10.96 9.39
CA MET A 194 -3.18 11.15 10.35
C MET A 194 -4.23 12.19 9.89
N SER A 195 -3.77 13.31 9.32
CA SER A 195 -4.65 14.37 8.82
C SER A 195 -5.56 13.88 7.69
N GLU A 196 -5.04 13.05 6.80
CA GLU A 196 -5.78 12.47 5.70
C GLU A 196 -6.78 11.43 6.19
N LYS A 197 -6.40 10.57 7.13
CA LYS A 197 -7.32 9.63 7.79
C LYS A 197 -8.51 10.34 8.43
N ILE A 198 -8.29 11.46 9.10
CA ILE A 198 -9.37 12.25 9.71
C ILE A 198 -10.31 12.80 8.62
N LYS A 199 -9.76 13.31 7.52
CA LYS A 199 -10.54 13.80 6.37
C LYS A 199 -11.38 12.68 5.77
N MET A 200 -10.76 11.52 5.51
CA MET A 200 -11.42 10.33 4.97
C MET A 200 -12.45 9.74 5.94
N ALA A 201 -12.24 9.84 7.25
CA ALA A 201 -13.24 9.44 8.23
C ALA A 201 -14.53 10.29 8.13
N LEU A 202 -14.38 11.59 7.85
CA LEU A 202 -15.49 12.54 7.75
C LEU A 202 -16.23 12.48 6.41
N THR A 203 -15.52 12.26 5.30
CA THR A 203 -16.10 12.32 3.94
C THR A 203 -16.21 10.97 3.26
N GLY A 204 -15.56 9.93 3.78
CA GLY A 204 -15.44 8.62 3.18
C GLY A 204 -16.76 7.85 3.10
N ASP A 205 -16.75 6.84 2.22
CA ASP A 205 -17.84 5.90 2.02
C ASP A 205 -17.96 4.88 3.17
N LYS A 206 -18.94 3.98 3.06
CA LYS A 206 -19.21 2.94 4.06
C LYS A 206 -17.98 2.07 4.37
N GLU A 207 -17.15 1.78 3.37
CA GLU A 207 -15.98 0.93 3.56
C GLU A 207 -14.89 1.65 4.34
N TRP A 208 -14.62 2.91 4.00
CA TRP A 208 -13.71 3.77 4.77
C TRP A 208 -14.12 3.86 6.23
N ARG A 209 -15.42 4.06 6.53
CA ARG A 209 -15.92 4.09 7.90
C ARG A 209 -15.73 2.77 8.65
N SER A 210 -15.99 1.64 7.98
CA SER A 210 -15.83 0.30 8.57
C SER A 210 -14.37 -0.01 8.95
N ILE A 211 -13.43 0.56 8.20
CA ILE A 211 -11.99 0.40 8.43
C ILE A 211 -11.51 1.37 9.51
N LEU A 212 -11.77 2.67 9.33
CA LEU A 212 -11.25 3.74 10.19
C LEU A 212 -11.86 3.76 11.59
N ILE A 213 -13.03 3.14 11.81
CA ILE A 213 -13.61 3.01 13.15
C ILE A 213 -12.76 2.14 14.09
N LYS A 214 -11.91 1.26 13.53
CA LYS A 214 -11.00 0.37 14.27
C LYS A 214 -9.59 0.96 14.41
N ASP A 215 -9.36 2.16 13.89
CA ASP A 215 -8.06 2.83 13.98
C ASP A 215 -7.69 3.10 15.45
N SER A 216 -6.39 3.09 15.75
CA SER A 216 -5.87 3.30 17.10
C SER A 216 -6.04 4.76 17.55
N ASN A 217 -6.08 5.70 16.60
CA ASN A 217 -6.21 7.11 16.91
C ASN A 217 -7.66 7.51 17.19
N LYS A 218 -7.88 8.12 18.37
CA LYS A 218 -9.20 8.54 18.84
C LYS A 218 -9.85 9.61 17.97
N LEU A 219 -9.08 10.50 17.35
CA LEU A 219 -9.58 11.55 16.47
C LEU A 219 -10.11 10.98 15.16
N VAL A 220 -9.43 9.96 14.61
CA VAL A 220 -9.86 9.28 13.36
C VAL A 220 -11.17 8.54 13.60
N SER A 221 -11.24 7.68 14.62
CA SER A 221 -12.48 6.95 14.91
C SER A 221 -13.62 7.89 15.33
N GLY A 222 -13.31 8.99 16.02
CA GLY A 222 -14.27 10.04 16.35
C GLY A 222 -14.80 10.77 15.11
N GLY A 223 -13.94 10.98 14.11
CA GLY A 223 -14.32 11.52 12.79
C GLY A 223 -15.34 10.65 12.08
N VAL A 224 -15.21 9.32 12.15
CA VAL A 224 -16.17 8.38 11.53
C VAL A 224 -17.57 8.56 12.09
N ILE A 225 -17.70 8.76 13.40
CA ILE A 225 -19.00 8.94 14.06
C ILE A 225 -19.62 10.30 13.73
N ARG A 226 -18.80 11.32 13.44
CA ARG A 226 -19.26 12.65 13.02
C ARG A 226 -19.61 12.73 11.53
N ASN A 227 -19.36 11.67 10.76
CA ASN A 227 -19.66 11.63 9.34
C ASN A 227 -21.19 11.73 9.11
N PRO A 228 -21.68 12.68 8.31
CA PRO A 228 -23.12 12.89 8.08
C PRO A 228 -23.79 11.73 7.32
N ARG A 229 -23.00 10.85 6.67
CA ARG A 229 -23.51 9.71 5.90
C ARG A 229 -23.57 8.41 6.70
N ILE A 230 -23.30 8.46 8.01
CA ILE A 230 -23.40 7.29 8.87
C ILE A 230 -24.87 6.90 9.10
N THR A 231 -25.15 5.61 9.00
CA THR A 231 -26.51 5.07 9.14
C THR A 231 -26.71 4.37 10.49
N ASP A 232 -27.95 4.30 10.95
CA ASP A 232 -28.34 3.57 12.17
C ASP A 232 -27.88 2.11 12.16
N GLY A 233 -27.91 1.46 10.99
CA GLY A 233 -27.46 0.07 10.82
C GLY A 233 -25.95 -0.10 11.04
N GLU A 234 -25.16 0.89 10.65
CA GLU A 234 -23.72 0.90 10.94
C GLU A 234 -23.46 1.08 12.43
N ILE A 235 -24.16 2.00 13.10
CA ILE A 235 -24.04 2.21 14.56
C ILE A 235 -24.38 0.92 15.33
N LEU A 236 -25.44 0.21 14.94
CA LEU A 236 -25.77 -1.08 15.54
C LEU A 236 -24.68 -2.13 15.36
N THR A 237 -24.03 -2.15 14.19
CA THR A 237 -22.93 -3.06 13.91
C THR A 237 -21.71 -2.71 14.77
N ILE A 238 -21.38 -1.43 14.88
CA ILE A 238 -20.30 -0.91 15.72
C ILE A 238 -20.51 -1.31 17.20
N LEU A 239 -21.72 -1.16 17.72
CA LEU A 239 -22.05 -1.54 19.10
C LEU A 239 -21.99 -3.05 19.36
N LYS A 240 -22.29 -3.89 18.34
CA LYS A 240 -22.26 -5.36 18.46
C LYS A 240 -20.85 -5.94 18.43
N VAL A 241 -20.01 -5.45 17.52
CA VAL A 241 -18.63 -5.94 17.34
C VAL A 241 -17.76 -5.58 18.56
N GLY A 242 -18.16 -4.55 19.30
CA GLY A 242 -17.44 -4.07 20.47
C GLY A 242 -16.45 -2.98 20.08
N VAL A 243 -16.57 -1.83 20.74
CA VAL A 243 -15.80 -0.64 20.40
C VAL A 243 -14.56 -0.54 21.29
N GLN A 244 -13.40 -0.28 20.70
CA GLN A 244 -12.15 -0.13 21.46
C GLN A 244 -12.05 1.23 22.16
N ASN A 245 -12.66 2.27 21.60
CA ASN A 245 -12.58 3.64 22.11
C ASN A 245 -13.87 4.10 22.82
N ASP A 246 -13.75 4.48 24.10
CA ASP A 246 -14.85 4.96 24.93
C ASP A 246 -15.46 6.27 24.42
N GLU A 247 -14.68 7.09 23.71
CA GLU A 247 -15.14 8.37 23.16
C GLU A 247 -16.23 8.17 22.10
N ILE A 248 -16.13 7.11 21.29
CA ILE A 248 -17.16 6.76 20.31
C ILE A 248 -18.49 6.51 21.00
N ILE A 249 -18.49 5.77 22.11
CA ILE A 249 -19.71 5.46 22.86
C ILE A 249 -20.30 6.73 23.50
N ARG A 250 -19.45 7.66 23.97
CA ARG A 250 -19.90 8.97 24.46
C ARG A 250 -20.56 9.80 23.37
N LEU A 251 -19.96 9.88 22.18
CA LEU A 251 -20.53 10.57 21.02
C LEU A 251 -21.87 9.94 20.60
N ILE A 252 -21.96 8.61 20.60
CA ILE A 252 -23.23 7.91 20.32
C ILE A 252 -24.29 8.25 21.38
N CYS A 253 -23.92 8.30 22.65
CA CYS A 253 -24.84 8.69 23.74
C CYS A 253 -25.29 10.15 23.67
N ALA A 254 -24.50 11.04 23.07
CA ALA A 254 -24.84 12.45 22.92
C ALA A 254 -25.83 12.69 21.77
N ASN A 255 -25.88 11.81 20.76
CA ASN A 255 -26.76 11.95 19.62
C ASN A 255 -28.21 11.53 19.95
N LYS A 256 -29.11 12.51 20.01
CA LYS A 256 -30.52 12.29 20.35
C LYS A 256 -31.28 11.44 19.32
N GLU A 257 -30.89 11.46 18.05
CA GLU A 257 -31.57 10.70 16.99
C GLU A 257 -31.34 9.20 17.17
N TRP A 258 -30.08 8.80 17.38
CA TRP A 258 -29.75 7.40 17.64
C TRP A 258 -30.37 6.88 18.95
N ILE A 259 -30.46 7.73 19.97
CA ILE A 259 -31.11 7.36 21.23
C ILE A 259 -32.62 7.15 21.08
N LYS A 260 -33.30 7.75 20.10
CA LYS A 260 -34.72 7.44 19.82
C LYS A 260 -34.90 6.00 19.32
N ASN A 261 -33.90 5.45 18.64
CA ASN A 261 -33.94 4.08 18.13
C ASN A 261 -33.85 3.06 19.28
N TYR A 262 -34.89 2.24 19.41
CA TYR A 262 -35.01 1.23 20.47
C TYR A 262 -33.85 0.22 20.44
N MET A 263 -33.42 -0.20 19.25
CA MET A 263 -32.38 -1.21 19.10
C MET A 263 -31.01 -0.66 19.53
N ILE A 264 -30.74 0.62 19.29
CA ILE A 264 -29.49 1.27 19.70
C ILE A 264 -29.46 1.38 21.23
N ARG A 265 -30.56 1.80 21.87
CA ARG A 265 -30.65 1.82 23.36
C ARG A 265 -30.38 0.45 23.97
N LYS A 266 -30.97 -0.60 23.39
CA LYS A 266 -30.77 -1.98 23.83
C LYS A 266 -29.31 -2.41 23.70
N ALA A 267 -28.66 -2.10 22.57
CA ALA A 267 -27.25 -2.42 22.33
C ALA A 267 -26.31 -1.64 23.27
N LEU A 268 -26.60 -0.37 23.55
CA LEU A 268 -25.81 0.46 24.48
C LEU A 268 -25.81 -0.10 25.91
N ILE A 269 -26.92 -0.67 26.39
CA ILE A 269 -26.99 -1.27 27.74
C ILE A 269 -26.09 -2.51 27.88
N VAL A 270 -25.91 -3.27 26.79
CA VAL A 270 -25.04 -4.45 26.76
C VAL A 270 -23.57 -4.06 26.67
N CYS A 271 -23.26 -2.90 26.09
CA CYS A 271 -21.89 -2.46 25.92
C CYS A 271 -21.26 -2.05 27.27
N PRO A 272 -20.12 -2.65 27.67
CA PRO A 272 -19.49 -2.38 28.97
C PRO A 272 -18.93 -0.96 29.09
N LYS A 273 -18.64 -0.31 27.94
CA LYS A 273 -18.06 1.04 27.87
C LYS A 273 -19.10 2.16 27.90
N THR A 274 -20.39 1.81 27.94
CA THR A 274 -21.44 2.81 28.07
C THR A 274 -21.42 3.41 29.48
N PRO A 275 -21.36 4.75 29.61
CA PRO A 275 -21.41 5.39 30.92
C PRO A 275 -22.65 4.94 31.72
N LEU A 276 -22.42 4.49 32.96
CA LEU A 276 -23.46 3.95 33.83
C LEU A 276 -24.72 4.84 33.94
N PRO A 277 -24.63 6.18 34.07
CA PRO A 277 -25.81 7.05 34.14
C PRO A 277 -26.70 6.95 32.90
N ASN A 278 -26.09 6.86 31.71
CA ASN A 278 -26.81 6.72 30.45
C ASN A 278 -27.49 5.35 30.36
N SER A 279 -26.78 4.29 30.73
CA SER A 279 -27.32 2.92 30.73
C SER A 279 -28.54 2.78 31.66
N LEU A 280 -28.49 3.37 32.85
CA LEU A 280 -29.62 3.37 33.80
C LEU A 280 -30.84 4.11 33.22
N ARG A 281 -30.62 5.25 32.57
CA ARG A 281 -31.68 6.02 31.89
C ARG A 281 -32.30 5.22 30.76
N TYR A 282 -31.49 4.57 29.92
CA TYR A 282 -32.00 3.76 28.81
C TYR A 282 -32.77 2.54 29.30
N LEU A 283 -32.30 1.87 30.36
CA LEU A 283 -32.96 0.70 30.95
C LEU A 283 -34.39 1.00 31.39
N ALA A 284 -34.64 2.20 31.95
CA ALA A 284 -35.98 2.62 32.37
C ALA A 284 -36.97 2.80 31.19
N THR A 285 -36.46 2.99 29.96
CA THR A 285 -37.27 3.19 28.75
C THR A 285 -37.55 1.91 27.95
N LEU A 286 -37.05 0.77 28.40
CA LEU A 286 -37.20 -0.50 27.70
C LEU A 286 -38.51 -1.22 28.01
N ASN A 287 -38.89 -2.16 27.15
CA ASN A 287 -40.04 -3.02 27.35
C ASN A 287 -39.78 -4.05 28.46
N GLU A 288 -40.85 -4.51 29.11
CA GLU A 288 -40.77 -5.46 30.24
C GLU A 288 -40.10 -6.78 29.87
N LYS A 289 -40.35 -7.27 28.66
CA LYS A 289 -39.70 -8.49 28.13
C LYS A 289 -38.18 -8.36 28.13
N ASP A 290 -37.66 -7.23 27.63
CA ASP A 290 -36.22 -6.99 27.57
C ASP A 290 -35.62 -6.71 28.95
N ILE A 291 -36.33 -5.99 29.82
CA ILE A 291 -35.92 -5.79 31.23
C ILE A 291 -35.79 -7.15 31.94
N ALA A 292 -36.71 -8.09 31.71
CA ALA A 292 -36.64 -9.43 32.27
C ALA A 292 -35.43 -10.22 31.75
N THR A 293 -35.08 -10.05 30.47
CA THR A 293 -33.85 -10.63 29.90
C THR A 293 -32.60 -10.03 30.56
N PHE A 294 -32.54 -8.71 30.72
CA PHE A 294 -31.41 -8.03 31.36
C PHE A 294 -31.26 -8.36 32.85
N ALA A 295 -32.36 -8.53 33.57
CA ALA A 295 -32.34 -8.96 34.97
C ALA A 295 -31.66 -10.33 35.17
N LYS A 296 -31.70 -11.22 34.17
CA LYS A 296 -31.11 -12.57 34.21
C LYS A 296 -29.74 -12.65 33.52
N SER A 297 -29.42 -11.72 32.64
CA SER A 297 -28.20 -11.74 31.83
C SER A 297 -26.95 -11.48 32.68
N LYS A 298 -25.89 -12.26 32.42
CA LYS A 298 -24.54 -12.04 32.99
C LYS A 298 -23.67 -11.11 32.14
N ASN A 299 -24.14 -10.74 30.95
CA ASN A 299 -23.39 -9.92 29.98
C ASN A 299 -23.48 -8.41 30.28
N ILE A 300 -24.15 -8.01 31.36
CA ILE A 300 -24.31 -6.61 31.76
C ILE A 300 -23.74 -6.39 33.16
N SER A 301 -23.43 -5.14 33.50
CA SER A 301 -22.98 -4.77 34.84
C SER A 301 -23.97 -5.22 35.93
N SER A 302 -23.43 -5.68 37.07
CA SER A 302 -24.23 -6.13 38.23
C SER A 302 -25.21 -5.08 38.73
N VAL A 303 -24.82 -3.80 38.64
CA VAL A 303 -25.66 -2.64 38.99
C VAL A 303 -26.89 -2.58 38.08
N LEU A 304 -26.70 -2.77 36.77
CA LEU A 304 -27.79 -2.76 35.79
C LEU A 304 -28.72 -3.97 35.96
N SER A 305 -28.17 -5.15 36.24
CA SER A 305 -28.97 -6.35 36.54
C SER A 305 -29.84 -6.15 37.79
N THR A 306 -29.27 -5.57 38.85
CA THR A 306 -29.98 -5.27 40.10
C THR A 306 -31.09 -4.24 39.87
N GLN A 307 -30.80 -3.19 39.11
CA GLN A 307 -31.79 -2.18 38.74
C GLN A 307 -32.92 -2.76 37.89
N ALA A 308 -32.60 -3.63 36.93
CA ALA A 308 -33.59 -4.30 36.09
C ALA A 308 -34.55 -5.17 36.93
N LYS A 309 -34.03 -5.91 37.91
CA LYS A 309 -34.85 -6.68 38.87
C LYS A 309 -35.79 -5.78 39.67
N ARG A 310 -35.28 -4.64 40.16
CA ARG A 310 -36.09 -3.65 40.90
C ARG A 310 -37.22 -3.08 40.05
N LEU A 311 -36.95 -2.73 38.79
CA LEU A 311 -37.96 -2.22 37.86
C LEU A 311 -39.04 -3.27 37.53
N LEU A 312 -38.65 -4.54 37.39
CA LEU A 312 -39.59 -5.63 37.14
C LEU A 312 -40.54 -5.85 38.33
N LEU A 313 -40.01 -5.79 39.56
CA LEU A 313 -40.82 -5.89 40.78
C LEU A 313 -41.78 -4.70 40.93
N ALA A 314 -41.32 -3.48 40.62
CA ALA A 314 -42.13 -2.27 40.71
C ALA A 314 -43.32 -2.27 39.73
N LYS A 315 -43.15 -2.87 38.54
CA LYS A 315 -44.22 -2.99 37.53
C LYS A 315 -45.21 -4.13 37.77
N LYS A 316 -44.86 -5.09 38.63
CA LYS A 316 -45.74 -6.20 39.02
C LYS A 316 -46.66 -5.88 40.20
N ARG A 317 -46.38 -4.79 40.93
CA ARG A 317 -47.28 -4.23 41.93
C ARG A 317 -48.30 -3.32 41.26
#